data_AF-A0AAD6IX72-F1
#
_entry.id   AF-A0AAD6IX72-F1
#
_cell.length_a   1.000
_cell.length_b   1.000
_cell.length_c   1.000
_cell.angle_alpha   90.00
_cell.angle_beta   90.00
_cell.angle_gamma   90.00
#
_symmetry.space_group_name_H-M   'P 1'
#
loop_
_entity.id
_entity.type
_entity.pdbx_description
1 polymer ?
#
loop_
_entity_poly.entity_id
_entity_poly.type
_entity_poly.pdbx_seq_one_letter_code
_entity_poly.pdbx_strand_id
1 'polypeptide(L)'
;MDEPAQNPRSHKRVKPAGPIANDSTDSDDGPETPPGSTFSPDDTAKPVKSTPGTSASQSVVKKNAFHELMTKKPKPPADPIKPPSRSSNPYYLNNDPRSGLAAYLSRPESMPSGSILLQTADFIVIKDAFPKATVHALILPRDIALTWLHPVEVLNSNPSLLSSLHEIAEQTRTLLAKELLRTHGKYSATEQIREKAFEALEQRAIDEPGFDPDSEESQSTLPPHRDWAACIRIGVHSRPSMSNLHVHVISEDMHSERLKKKNHFNSFNSRFFVPLDEFPLAEDDPRIPDVGSMSSTLKGDMVCWRCKRNFGNKFKELKEHLEVEYQAWRQI
;
A
#
# COMPACT_ATOMS: atom_id res chain seq x y z
N MET A 1 61.24 -18.77 -30.22
CA MET A 1 62.35 -17.94 -30.70
C MET A 1 61.78 -17.07 -31.80
N ASP A 2 61.52 -15.79 -31.66
CA ASP A 2 61.76 -14.82 -30.60
C ASP A 2 60.78 -13.67 -30.83
N GLU A 3 60.22 -13.13 -29.75
CA GLU A 3 59.74 -11.74 -29.72
C GLU A 3 60.98 -10.83 -29.63
N PRO A 4 60.91 -9.56 -30.08
CA PRO A 4 60.55 -8.55 -29.08
C PRO A 4 59.80 -7.30 -29.59
N ALA A 5 58.87 -6.87 -28.75
CA ALA A 5 58.50 -5.51 -28.34
C ALA A 5 59.09 -4.27 -29.04
N GLN A 6 58.22 -3.29 -29.33
CA GLN A 6 58.37 -1.89 -28.87
C GLN A 6 57.09 -1.05 -29.10
N ASN A 7 56.65 -0.36 -28.06
CA ASN A 7 55.69 0.77 -28.02
C ASN A 7 56.48 1.97 -27.39
N PRO A 8 56.02 3.24 -27.28
CA PRO A 8 54.90 3.98 -27.89
C PRO A 8 55.33 5.38 -28.45
N ARG A 9 54.40 6.15 -29.07
CA ARG A 9 54.29 7.61 -28.84
C ARG A 9 52.99 8.23 -29.37
N SER A 10 52.49 9.15 -28.55
CA SER A 10 51.26 9.96 -28.59
C SER A 10 51.13 10.91 -29.78
N HIS A 11 49.90 11.23 -30.21
CA HIS A 11 49.45 12.63 -30.43
C HIS A 11 47.91 12.80 -30.48
N LYS A 12 47.44 13.74 -29.65
CA LYS A 12 46.34 14.73 -29.81
C LYS A 12 44.91 14.32 -30.18
N ARG A 13 44.08 14.27 -29.13
CA ARG A 13 42.85 15.07 -28.86
C ARG A 13 42.14 15.72 -30.07
N VAL A 14 40.94 15.23 -30.37
CA VAL A 14 39.82 16.00 -30.95
C VAL A 14 38.57 15.74 -30.12
N LYS A 15 37.90 16.82 -29.69
CA LYS A 15 36.65 16.83 -28.91
C LYS A 15 35.45 16.53 -29.82
N PRO A 16 34.38 15.89 -29.33
CA PRO A 16 33.03 16.19 -29.78
C PRO A 16 32.34 17.16 -28.81
N ALA A 17 31.65 18.14 -29.40
CA ALA A 17 30.79 19.10 -28.74
C ALA A 17 29.33 18.73 -29.02
N GLY A 18 28.46 18.82 -28.00
CA GLY A 18 27.00 18.72 -28.14
C GLY A 18 26.34 18.19 -26.87
N PRO A 19 25.27 18.83 -26.35
CA PRO A 19 25.12 19.05 -24.92
C PRO A 19 24.44 17.89 -24.18
N ILE A 20 24.97 17.63 -22.99
CA ILE A 20 24.34 16.88 -21.91
C ILE A 20 23.20 17.76 -21.38
N ALA A 21 21.97 17.36 -21.66
CA ALA A 21 20.82 17.83 -20.91
C ALA A 21 20.92 17.21 -19.52
N ASN A 22 21.04 18.06 -18.50
CA ASN A 22 20.89 17.71 -17.10
C ASN A 22 19.48 17.16 -16.90
N ASP A 23 19.34 15.84 -16.91
CA ASP A 23 18.15 15.20 -16.37
C ASP A 23 18.28 15.21 -14.86
N SER A 24 17.51 16.11 -14.25
CA SER A 24 17.39 16.28 -12.81
C SER A 24 17.06 14.95 -12.16
N THR A 25 17.92 14.56 -11.23
CA THR A 25 17.77 13.47 -10.28
C THR A 25 16.40 13.54 -9.58
N ASP A 26 15.44 12.74 -10.04
CA ASP A 26 14.22 12.47 -9.29
C ASP A 26 14.53 11.35 -8.29
N SER A 27 15.20 11.73 -7.21
CA SER A 27 15.54 10.90 -6.06
C SER A 27 14.78 11.42 -4.85
N ASP A 28 13.45 11.33 -4.90
CA ASP A 28 12.62 11.58 -3.73
C ASP A 28 11.53 10.49 -3.65
N ASP A 29 11.90 9.39 -3.01
CA ASP A 29 11.04 8.24 -2.72
C ASP A 29 10.32 8.50 -1.38
N GLY A 30 9.43 9.49 -1.40
CA GLY A 30 8.55 9.80 -0.29
C GLY A 30 7.31 8.89 -0.31
N PRO A 31 6.88 8.29 0.82
CA PRO A 31 5.64 7.53 0.89
C PRO A 31 4.43 8.43 0.58
N GLU A 32 3.54 7.99 -0.33
CA GLU A 32 2.21 8.58 -0.45
C GLU A 32 1.38 8.14 0.77
N THR A 33 1.16 9.06 1.71
CA THR A 33 0.43 8.76 2.94
C THR A 33 -1.06 8.56 2.67
N PRO A 34 -1.70 7.50 3.20
CA PRO A 34 -3.15 7.33 3.09
C PRO A 34 -3.86 8.50 3.79
N PRO A 35 -5.08 8.87 3.35
CA PRO A 35 -5.80 10.00 3.92
C PRO A 35 -6.08 9.76 5.41
N GLY A 36 -5.41 10.55 6.26
CA GLY A 36 -5.64 10.66 7.70
C GLY A 36 -6.18 12.04 8.03
N SER A 37 -7.48 12.09 8.33
CA SER A 37 -8.20 13.05 9.18
C SER A 37 -7.47 14.36 9.54
N THR A 38 -7.81 15.46 8.86
CA THR A 38 -7.62 16.80 9.42
C THR A 38 -8.51 16.97 10.64
N PHE A 39 -7.94 16.95 11.84
CA PHE A 39 -8.58 17.47 13.03
C PHE A 39 -7.73 18.61 13.59
N SER A 40 -8.17 19.83 13.30
CA SER A 40 -7.81 21.03 14.06
C SER A 40 -8.73 21.14 15.27
N PRO A 41 -8.21 21.40 16.49
CA PRO A 41 -9.04 21.79 17.61
C PRO A 41 -9.17 23.31 17.61
N ASP A 42 -10.36 23.85 17.39
CA ASP A 42 -10.87 24.92 18.25
C ASP A 42 -12.32 25.23 17.92
N ASP A 43 -13.13 25.22 18.97
CA ASP A 43 -14.49 25.69 18.93
C ASP A 43 -14.69 26.61 20.14
N THR A 44 -15.62 27.55 19.95
CA THR A 44 -16.26 28.40 20.98
C THR A 44 -15.69 29.80 21.30
N ALA A 45 -16.38 30.77 20.69
CA ALA A 45 -17.25 31.75 21.37
C ALA A 45 -16.63 32.84 22.28
N LYS A 46 -16.80 34.09 21.83
CA LYS A 46 -16.82 35.32 22.64
C LYS A 46 -18.07 35.37 23.53
N PRO A 47 -18.00 36.11 24.65
CA PRO A 47 -18.97 37.20 24.82
C PRO A 47 -18.37 38.50 25.42
N VAL A 48 -19.25 39.51 25.46
CA VAL A 48 -19.02 40.96 25.55
C VAL A 48 -19.26 41.52 26.96
N LYS A 49 -18.50 42.58 27.30
CA LYS A 49 -18.63 43.66 28.31
C LYS A 49 -19.80 43.68 29.31
N SER A 50 -19.49 44.06 30.57
CA SER A 50 -20.07 45.24 31.28
C SER A 50 -19.36 45.53 32.64
N THR A 51 -19.30 46.82 33.00
CA THR A 51 -18.87 47.46 34.28
C THR A 51 -20.12 47.85 35.12
N PRO A 52 -20.14 48.69 36.21
CA PRO A 52 -19.12 49.22 37.17
C PRO A 52 -19.54 49.27 38.70
N GLY A 53 -18.61 49.72 39.57
CA GLY A 53 -18.87 50.47 40.85
C GLY A 53 -19.02 49.62 42.15
N THR A 54 -18.64 50.02 43.38
CA THR A 54 -18.21 51.28 44.01
C THR A 54 -17.67 50.99 45.45
N SER A 55 -16.67 51.74 45.95
CA SER A 55 -16.38 52.14 47.38
C SER A 55 -16.18 51.06 48.49
N ALA A 56 -15.34 51.18 49.53
CA ALA A 56 -14.74 52.31 50.23
C ALA A 56 -13.47 51.90 51.06
N SER A 57 -12.60 52.90 51.31
CA SER A 57 -11.73 53.21 52.47
C SER A 57 -11.12 52.12 53.39
N GLN A 58 -9.80 52.17 53.63
CA GLN A 58 -9.18 52.82 54.81
C GLN A 58 -7.62 52.73 54.84
N SER A 59 -7.04 53.85 55.28
CA SER A 59 -5.75 54.12 55.98
C SER A 59 -4.39 53.60 55.49
N VAL A 60 -3.50 54.58 55.37
CA VAL A 60 -2.11 54.55 54.92
C VAL A 60 -1.16 54.18 56.07
N VAL A 61 -0.22 53.26 55.81
CA VAL A 61 1.10 53.26 56.45
C VAL A 61 2.15 53.18 55.36
N LYS A 62 2.91 54.27 55.19
CA LYS A 62 4.01 54.39 54.24
C LYS A 62 5.12 53.41 54.60
N LYS A 63 5.49 52.53 53.68
CA LYS A 63 6.75 51.77 53.72
C LYS A 63 7.60 52.19 52.51
N ASN A 64 8.86 52.47 52.81
CA ASN A 64 9.80 53.18 51.94
C ASN A 64 10.31 52.29 50.79
N ALA A 65 10.37 52.87 49.59
CA ALA A 65 10.65 52.20 48.31
C ALA A 65 12.03 51.51 48.17
N PHE A 66 12.91 51.60 49.17
CA PHE A 66 14.22 50.95 49.13
C PHE A 66 14.22 49.52 49.73
N HIS A 67 13.23 49.17 50.56
CA HIS A 67 13.15 47.82 51.16
C HIS A 67 12.48 46.79 50.23
N GLU A 68 11.73 47.25 49.22
CA GLU A 68 11.02 46.40 48.25
C GLU A 68 11.90 45.99 47.05
N LEU A 69 13.06 46.64 46.89
CA LEU A 69 14.02 46.40 45.81
C LEU A 69 15.05 45.30 46.12
N MET A 70 15.13 44.82 47.37
CA MET A 70 16.15 43.87 47.83
C MET A 70 15.58 42.55 48.38
N THR A 71 14.31 42.25 48.14
CA THR A 71 13.72 40.93 48.46
C THR A 71 13.78 40.01 47.23
N LYS A 72 14.40 38.84 47.39
CA LYS A 72 14.44 37.80 46.35
C LYS A 72 13.01 37.42 45.96
N LYS A 73 12.68 37.49 44.66
CA LYS A 73 11.38 37.07 44.11
C LYS A 73 11.02 35.66 44.64
N PRO A 74 9.83 35.45 45.22
CA PRO A 74 9.37 34.09 45.52
C PRO A 74 9.25 33.30 44.21
N LYS A 75 9.75 32.05 44.22
CA LYS A 75 9.62 31.11 43.10
C LYS A 75 8.13 30.97 42.73
N PRO A 76 7.76 30.99 41.44
CA PRO A 76 6.42 30.63 41.03
C PRO A 76 6.09 29.20 41.51
N PRO A 77 4.83 28.90 41.88
CA PRO A 77 4.42 27.53 42.18
C PRO A 77 4.70 26.66 40.96
N ALA A 78 5.20 25.44 41.22
CA ALA A 78 5.53 24.48 40.19
C ALA A 78 4.37 24.33 39.19
N ASP A 79 4.69 24.36 37.90
CA ASP A 79 3.73 24.09 36.84
C ASP A 79 2.98 22.78 37.14
N PRO A 80 1.66 22.70 36.87
CA PRO A 80 0.94 21.45 37.01
C PRO A 80 1.66 20.40 36.16
N ILE A 81 1.95 19.26 36.79
CA ILE A 81 2.55 18.08 36.16
C ILE A 81 1.84 17.86 34.83
N LYS A 82 2.56 18.05 33.72
CA LYS A 82 2.03 17.72 32.39
C LYS A 82 1.48 16.29 32.48
N PRO A 83 0.27 16.03 31.96
CA PRO A 83 -0.26 14.67 31.94
C PRO A 83 0.79 13.76 31.31
N PRO A 84 0.93 12.50 31.78
CA PRO A 84 1.94 11.59 31.26
C PRO A 84 1.87 11.60 29.74
N SER A 85 3.02 11.81 29.10
CA SER A 85 3.20 11.70 27.66
C SER A 85 2.33 10.55 27.17
N ARG A 86 1.44 10.81 26.19
CA ARG A 86 0.63 9.78 25.53
C ARG A 86 1.54 8.57 25.33
N SER A 87 1.18 7.42 25.90
CA SER A 87 1.88 6.18 25.61
C SER A 87 2.01 6.08 24.08
N SER A 88 3.24 6.00 23.58
CA SER A 88 3.47 5.91 22.15
C SER A 88 2.76 4.67 21.66
N ASN A 89 1.77 4.84 20.79
CA ASN A 89 1.02 3.74 20.21
C ASN A 89 2.03 2.79 19.53
N PRO A 90 2.07 1.49 19.89
CA PRO A 90 3.15 0.57 19.51
C PRO A 90 3.24 0.33 18.00
N TYR A 91 2.16 0.61 17.26
CA TYR A 91 2.13 0.52 15.81
C TYR A 91 2.70 1.74 15.09
N TYR A 92 3.12 2.80 15.80
CA TYR A 92 3.80 3.96 15.21
C TYR A 92 5.29 3.97 15.59
N LEU A 93 6.16 3.90 14.58
CA LEU A 93 7.60 3.98 14.77
C LEU A 93 8.03 5.44 14.80
N ASN A 94 8.33 6.02 15.97
CA ASN A 94 9.05 7.29 16.15
C ASN A 94 8.78 8.41 15.10
N ASN A 95 7.51 8.75 14.84
CA ASN A 95 7.11 9.74 13.82
C ASN A 95 7.58 9.45 12.38
N ASP A 96 7.89 8.19 12.04
CA ASP A 96 8.25 7.77 10.69
C ASP A 96 7.05 8.01 9.75
N PRO A 97 7.20 8.87 8.72
CA PRO A 97 6.13 9.19 7.77
C PRO A 97 5.63 7.95 6.98
N ARG A 98 6.41 6.87 6.94
CA ARG A 98 6.04 5.58 6.32
C ARG A 98 5.17 4.69 7.22
N SER A 99 4.79 5.15 8.42
CA SER A 99 3.91 4.41 9.36
C SER A 99 2.42 4.62 9.11
N GLY A 100 2.01 5.06 7.91
CA GLY A 100 0.59 5.36 7.61
C GLY A 100 -0.37 4.17 7.79
N LEU A 101 0.14 2.94 7.68
CA LEU A 101 -0.67 1.72 7.87
C LEU A 101 -0.99 1.43 9.35
N ALA A 102 -0.24 2.03 10.28
CA ALA A 102 -0.47 1.93 11.72
C ALA A 102 -1.87 2.37 12.17
N ALA A 103 -2.50 3.28 11.41
CA ALA A 103 -3.86 3.74 11.69
C ALA A 103 -4.87 2.58 11.67
N TYR A 104 -4.76 1.69 10.68
CA TYR A 104 -5.63 0.52 10.52
C TYR A 104 -5.42 -0.51 11.63
N LEU A 105 -4.17 -0.68 12.08
CA LEU A 105 -3.82 -1.64 13.14
C LEU A 105 -4.25 -1.15 14.54
N SER A 106 -4.16 0.16 14.76
CA SER A 106 -4.39 0.73 16.09
C SER A 106 -5.83 1.15 16.38
N ARG A 107 -6.57 1.59 15.37
CA ARG A 107 -7.98 1.99 15.50
C ARG A 107 -8.79 1.58 14.27
N PRO A 108 -8.93 0.26 14.00
CA PRO A 108 -9.71 -0.23 12.87
C PRO A 108 -11.14 0.32 12.84
N GLU A 109 -11.76 0.53 14.01
CA GLU A 109 -13.11 1.08 14.17
C GLU A 109 -13.26 2.54 13.71
N SER A 110 -12.15 3.27 13.63
CA SER A 110 -12.14 4.67 13.18
C SER A 110 -11.92 4.81 11.67
N MET A 111 -11.67 3.70 10.97
CA MET A 111 -11.41 3.71 9.54
C MET A 111 -12.70 3.93 8.74
N PRO A 112 -12.63 4.60 7.57
CA PRO A 112 -13.80 4.82 6.72
C PRO A 112 -14.51 3.51 6.37
N SER A 113 -15.85 3.53 6.32
CA SER A 113 -16.65 2.37 5.93
C SER A 113 -16.20 1.79 4.59
N GLY A 114 -16.00 0.48 4.54
CA GLY A 114 -15.58 -0.25 3.33
C GLY A 114 -14.08 -0.20 3.02
N SER A 115 -13.25 0.42 3.88
CA SER A 115 -11.79 0.36 3.78
C SER A 115 -11.20 -0.95 4.32
N ILE A 116 -11.82 -1.53 5.35
CA ILE A 116 -11.48 -2.86 5.89
C ILE A 116 -12.34 -3.91 5.18
N LEU A 117 -11.70 -4.94 4.65
CA LEU A 117 -12.35 -6.06 3.95
C LEU A 117 -12.65 -7.21 4.91
N LEU A 118 -11.71 -7.52 5.79
CA LEU A 118 -11.77 -8.64 6.72
C LEU A 118 -10.94 -8.32 7.95
N GLN A 119 -11.38 -8.80 9.12
CA GLN A 119 -10.64 -8.68 10.37
C GLN A 119 -10.69 -10.03 11.10
N THR A 120 -9.53 -10.50 11.54
CA THR A 120 -9.37 -11.70 12.36
C THR A 120 -8.61 -11.36 13.65
N ALA A 121 -8.40 -12.36 14.51
CA ALA A 121 -7.57 -12.19 15.71
C ALA A 121 -6.15 -11.71 15.35
N ASP A 122 -5.58 -12.24 14.26
CA ASP A 122 -4.17 -12.06 13.91
C ASP A 122 -3.93 -11.11 12.73
N PHE A 123 -4.94 -10.83 11.90
CA PHE A 123 -4.78 -10.05 10.67
C PHE A 123 -5.88 -9.00 10.48
N ILE A 124 -5.54 -7.92 9.78
CA ILE A 124 -6.49 -6.96 9.21
C ILE A 124 -6.22 -6.88 7.72
N VAL A 125 -7.26 -7.08 6.91
CA VAL A 125 -7.20 -6.96 5.46
C VAL A 125 -7.89 -5.67 5.05
N ILE A 126 -7.18 -4.82 4.32
CA ILE A 126 -7.65 -3.49 3.92
C ILE A 126 -7.58 -3.31 2.42
N LYS A 127 -8.41 -2.44 1.85
CA LYS A 127 -8.21 -1.92 0.49
C LYS A 127 -7.01 -0.99 0.49
N ASP A 128 -6.12 -1.14 -0.48
CA ASP A 128 -5.04 -0.18 -0.69
C ASP A 128 -5.65 1.18 -1.08
N ALA A 129 -5.24 2.25 -0.40
CA ALA A 129 -5.76 3.60 -0.65
C ALA A 129 -5.31 4.17 -2.02
N PHE A 130 -4.25 3.63 -2.58
CA PHE A 130 -3.66 3.98 -3.87
C PHE A 130 -3.50 2.72 -4.74
N PRO A 131 -4.61 2.04 -5.10
CA PRO A 131 -4.57 0.74 -5.75
C PRO A 131 -3.80 0.79 -7.06
N LYS A 132 -2.95 -0.20 -7.36
CA LYS A 132 -2.13 -0.21 -8.60
C LYS A 132 -2.72 -1.07 -9.73
N ALA A 133 -3.86 -1.70 -9.46
CA ALA A 133 -4.68 -2.47 -10.39
C ALA A 133 -6.16 -2.30 -10.00
N THR A 134 -7.06 -2.98 -10.72
CA THR A 134 -8.51 -2.95 -10.48
C THR A 134 -8.87 -3.30 -9.03
N VAL A 135 -8.32 -4.39 -8.49
CA VAL A 135 -8.41 -4.72 -7.07
C VAL A 135 -7.01 -4.77 -6.47
N HIS A 136 -6.85 -4.13 -5.31
CA HIS A 136 -5.60 -4.12 -4.58
C HIS A 136 -5.91 -4.03 -3.08
N ALA A 137 -5.50 -5.04 -2.33
CA ALA A 137 -5.65 -5.12 -0.89
C ALA A 137 -4.30 -5.37 -0.22
N LEU A 138 -4.23 -5.04 1.07
CA LEU A 138 -3.08 -5.27 1.93
C LEU A 138 -3.53 -6.12 3.12
N ILE A 139 -2.79 -7.19 3.39
CA ILE A 139 -2.92 -8.00 4.61
C ILE A 139 -1.89 -7.49 5.62
N LEU A 140 -2.37 -7.07 6.79
CA LEU A 140 -1.56 -6.51 7.86
C LEU A 140 -1.58 -7.45 9.07
N PRO A 141 -0.46 -8.07 9.45
CA PRO A 141 -0.34 -8.77 10.73
C PRO A 141 -0.54 -7.81 11.90
N ARG A 142 -1.30 -8.25 12.91
CA ARG A 142 -1.61 -7.47 14.11
C ARG A 142 -0.56 -7.62 15.21
N ASP A 143 0.33 -8.61 15.10
CA ASP A 143 1.42 -8.75 16.05
C ASP A 143 2.41 -7.57 15.93
N ILE A 144 2.52 -6.82 17.02
CA ILE A 144 3.42 -5.67 17.16
C ILE A 144 4.89 -6.10 16.98
N ALA A 145 5.26 -7.31 17.39
CA ALA A 145 6.63 -7.80 17.24
C ALA A 145 7.01 -7.99 15.76
N LEU A 146 6.02 -8.24 14.90
CA LEU A 146 6.22 -8.49 13.47
C LEU A 146 6.10 -7.22 12.62
N THR A 147 5.31 -6.25 13.07
CA THR A 147 4.90 -5.11 12.22
C THR A 147 6.08 -4.31 11.66
N TRP A 148 7.23 -4.27 12.32
CA TRP A 148 8.39 -3.48 11.85
C TRP A 148 9.48 -4.28 11.17
N LEU A 149 9.31 -5.59 11.11
CA LEU A 149 10.33 -6.46 10.56
C LEU A 149 10.24 -6.49 9.03
N HIS A 150 11.39 -6.75 8.39
CA HIS A 150 11.45 -6.79 6.94
C HIS A 150 10.66 -7.98 6.40
N PRO A 151 9.73 -7.81 5.43
CA PRO A 151 8.82 -8.86 4.98
C PRO A 151 9.55 -10.14 4.54
N VAL A 152 10.59 -10.00 3.71
CA VAL A 152 11.34 -11.15 3.21
C VAL A 152 12.02 -11.94 4.33
N GLU A 153 12.57 -11.26 5.35
CA GLU A 153 13.27 -11.92 6.45
C GLU A 153 12.30 -12.67 7.35
N VAL A 154 11.17 -12.05 7.70
CA VAL A 154 10.15 -12.67 8.56
C VAL A 154 9.54 -13.88 7.86
N LEU A 155 9.18 -13.76 6.59
CA LEU A 155 8.55 -14.85 5.85
C LEU A 155 9.52 -16.03 5.61
N ASN A 156 10.83 -15.75 5.45
CA ASN A 156 11.84 -16.81 5.36
C ASN A 156 12.08 -17.54 6.69
N SER A 157 12.00 -16.83 7.82
CA SER A 157 12.39 -17.35 9.14
C SER A 157 11.22 -17.86 10.00
N ASN A 158 9.97 -17.60 9.59
CA ASN A 158 8.79 -17.92 10.38
C ASN A 158 7.74 -18.74 9.60
N PRO A 159 7.86 -20.09 9.60
CA PRO A 159 6.94 -20.98 8.87
C PRO A 159 5.49 -20.94 9.37
N SER A 160 5.27 -20.72 10.67
CA SER A 160 3.91 -20.66 11.22
C SER A 160 3.18 -19.41 10.75
N LEU A 161 3.85 -18.25 10.77
CA LEU A 161 3.30 -17.02 10.18
C LEU A 161 3.02 -17.21 8.69
N LEU A 162 3.94 -17.82 7.94
CA LEU A 162 3.76 -18.08 6.51
C LEU A 162 2.50 -18.93 6.25
N SER A 163 2.31 -20.02 7.00
CA SER A 163 1.10 -20.85 6.91
C SER A 163 -0.17 -20.05 7.18
N SER A 164 -0.22 -19.29 8.28
CA SER A 164 -1.38 -18.46 8.59
C SER A 164 -1.62 -17.35 7.56
N LEU A 165 -0.55 -16.83 6.94
CA LEU A 165 -0.63 -15.87 5.84
C LEU A 165 -1.22 -16.48 4.57
N HIS A 166 -0.88 -17.73 4.22
CA HIS A 166 -1.51 -18.41 3.08
C HIS A 166 -3.02 -18.58 3.29
N GLU A 167 -3.45 -18.93 4.51
CA GLU A 167 -4.89 -19.10 4.82
C GLU A 167 -5.67 -17.78 4.65
N ILE A 168 -5.20 -16.69 5.24
CA ILE A 168 -5.86 -15.38 5.12
C ILE A 168 -5.73 -14.81 3.70
N ALA A 169 -4.63 -15.12 3.00
CA ALA A 169 -4.43 -14.75 1.60
C ALA A 169 -5.45 -15.43 0.68
N GLU A 170 -5.76 -16.71 0.90
CA GLU A 170 -6.77 -17.43 0.11
C GLU A 170 -8.19 -16.89 0.35
N GLN A 171 -8.51 -16.57 1.61
CA GLN A 171 -9.77 -15.89 1.93
C GLN A 171 -9.87 -14.52 1.23
N THR A 172 -8.76 -13.76 1.24
CA THR A 172 -8.70 -12.46 0.58
C THR A 172 -8.79 -12.59 -0.95
N ARG A 173 -8.11 -13.58 -1.53
CA ARG A 173 -8.19 -13.93 -2.96
C ARG A 173 -9.63 -14.21 -3.36
N THR A 174 -10.35 -15.02 -2.59
CA THR A 174 -11.77 -15.32 -2.84
C THR A 174 -12.64 -14.05 -2.81
N LEU A 175 -12.42 -13.16 -1.84
CA LEU A 175 -13.16 -11.89 -1.74
C LEU A 175 -12.89 -10.97 -2.93
N LEU A 176 -11.62 -10.81 -3.32
CA LEU A 176 -11.25 -9.98 -4.47
C LEU A 176 -11.69 -10.59 -5.80
N ALA A 177 -11.72 -11.92 -5.93
CA ALA A 177 -12.25 -12.60 -7.11
C ALA A 177 -13.75 -12.32 -7.28
N LYS A 178 -14.51 -12.34 -6.19
CA LYS A 178 -15.92 -11.93 -6.20
C LYS A 178 -16.09 -10.45 -6.58
N GLU A 179 -15.20 -9.58 -6.12
CA GLU A 179 -15.22 -8.17 -6.52
C GLU A 179 -14.92 -7.99 -8.01
N LEU A 180 -13.94 -8.73 -8.57
CA LEU A 180 -13.65 -8.75 -10.01
C LEU A 180 -14.85 -9.26 -10.82
N LEU A 181 -15.49 -10.35 -10.38
CA LEU A 181 -16.72 -10.84 -11.00
C LEU A 181 -17.82 -9.77 -10.94
N ARG A 182 -17.99 -9.10 -9.81
CA ARG A 182 -19.00 -8.03 -9.65
C ARG A 182 -18.76 -6.85 -10.59
N THR A 183 -17.50 -6.45 -10.80
CA THR A 183 -17.16 -5.29 -11.64
C THR A 183 -17.09 -5.64 -13.13
N HIS A 184 -16.63 -6.84 -13.48
CA HIS A 184 -16.30 -7.22 -14.85
C HIS A 184 -17.08 -8.39 -15.43
N GLY A 185 -17.85 -9.14 -14.62
CA GLY A 185 -18.61 -10.31 -15.07
C GLY A 185 -19.48 -10.00 -16.28
N LYS A 186 -20.18 -8.86 -16.29
CA LYS A 186 -21.01 -8.42 -17.42
C LYS A 186 -20.27 -8.23 -18.76
N TYR A 187 -18.95 -8.08 -18.73
CA TYR A 187 -18.12 -7.92 -19.93
C TYR A 187 -17.45 -9.23 -20.36
N SER A 188 -17.34 -10.20 -19.46
CA SER A 188 -16.69 -11.49 -19.71
C SER A 188 -17.54 -12.35 -20.63
N ALA A 189 -16.98 -12.78 -21.75
CA ALA A 189 -17.65 -13.69 -22.68
C ALA A 189 -17.97 -15.02 -21.99
N THR A 190 -17.05 -15.53 -21.15
CA THR A 190 -17.25 -16.76 -20.38
C THR A 190 -18.44 -16.65 -19.43
N GLU A 191 -18.52 -15.56 -18.66
CA GLU A 191 -19.64 -15.34 -17.74
C GLU A 191 -20.97 -15.17 -18.50
N GLN A 192 -20.98 -14.43 -19.61
CA GLN A 192 -22.19 -14.27 -20.44
C GLN A 192 -22.68 -15.60 -21.04
N ILE A 193 -21.76 -16.48 -21.44
CA ILE A 193 -22.11 -17.82 -21.94
C ILE A 193 -22.79 -18.63 -20.83
N ARG A 194 -22.23 -18.57 -19.62
CA ARG A 194 -22.78 -19.30 -18.48
C ARG A 194 -24.12 -18.74 -18.01
N GLU A 195 -24.27 -17.42 -17.95
CA GLU A 195 -25.53 -16.74 -17.60
C GLU A 195 -26.65 -17.15 -18.57
N LYS A 196 -26.39 -17.16 -19.87
CA LYS A 196 -27.36 -17.66 -20.87
C LYS A 196 -27.71 -19.13 -20.71
N ALA A 197 -26.73 -19.97 -20.33
CA ALA A 197 -26.99 -21.38 -20.06
C ALA A 197 -27.87 -21.55 -18.81
N PHE A 198 -27.68 -20.70 -17.80
CA PHE A 198 -28.51 -20.66 -16.59
C PHE A 198 -29.94 -20.20 -16.91
N GLU A 199 -30.10 -19.10 -17.65
CA GLU A 199 -31.41 -18.62 -18.13
C GLU A 199 -32.15 -19.71 -18.96
N ALA A 200 -31.41 -20.49 -19.76
CA ALA A 200 -32.00 -21.59 -20.52
C ALA A 200 -32.49 -22.73 -19.62
N LEU A 201 -31.81 -23.03 -18.50
CA LEU A 201 -32.29 -24.00 -17.51
C LEU A 201 -33.54 -23.49 -16.78
N GLU A 202 -33.56 -22.22 -16.39
CA GLU A 202 -34.72 -21.60 -15.77
C GLU A 202 -35.93 -21.62 -16.72
N GLN A 203 -35.72 -21.28 -18.00
CA GLN A 203 -36.78 -21.34 -19.00
C GLN A 203 -37.30 -22.77 -19.18
N ARG A 204 -36.42 -23.77 -19.18
CA ARG A 204 -36.82 -25.18 -19.24
C ARG A 204 -37.68 -25.59 -18.03
N ALA A 205 -37.39 -25.07 -16.84
CA ALA A 205 -38.21 -25.33 -15.64
C ALA A 205 -39.62 -24.78 -15.74
N ILE A 206 -39.82 -23.70 -16.51
CA ILE A 206 -41.14 -23.14 -16.82
C ILE A 206 -41.87 -24.03 -17.84
N ASP A 207 -41.16 -24.51 -18.86
CA ASP A 207 -41.75 -25.26 -19.97
C ASP A 207 -42.01 -26.75 -19.63
N GLU A 208 -41.21 -27.35 -18.75
CA GLU A 208 -41.29 -28.77 -18.35
C GLU A 208 -41.68 -28.90 -16.87
N PRO A 209 -42.97 -29.13 -16.54
CA PRO A 209 -43.42 -29.35 -15.17
C PRO A 209 -42.71 -30.55 -14.52
N GLY A 210 -42.03 -30.30 -13.39
CA GLY A 210 -41.26 -31.31 -12.65
C GLY A 210 -39.77 -31.34 -12.98
N PHE A 211 -39.30 -30.52 -13.92
CA PHE A 211 -37.88 -30.26 -14.10
C PHE A 211 -37.36 -29.38 -12.95
N ASP A 212 -36.27 -29.81 -12.30
CA ASP A 212 -35.60 -29.06 -11.25
C ASP A 212 -34.30 -28.44 -11.80
N PRO A 213 -34.26 -27.11 -12.03
CA PRO A 213 -33.08 -26.43 -12.53
C PRO A 213 -31.93 -26.40 -11.51
N ASP A 214 -32.25 -26.55 -10.22
CA ASP A 214 -31.28 -26.53 -9.13
C ASP A 214 -30.74 -27.93 -8.77
N SER A 215 -31.23 -28.99 -9.43
CA SER A 215 -30.70 -30.35 -9.23
C SER A 215 -29.22 -30.44 -9.61
N GLU A 216 -28.47 -31.33 -8.96
CA GLU A 216 -27.03 -31.52 -9.24
C GLU A 216 -26.77 -31.85 -10.72
N GLU A 217 -27.66 -32.64 -11.35
CA GLU A 217 -27.58 -32.97 -12.77
C GLU A 217 -27.70 -31.70 -13.62
N SER A 218 -28.72 -30.87 -13.40
CA SER A 218 -28.92 -29.61 -14.11
C SER A 218 -27.74 -28.66 -13.93
N GLN A 219 -27.29 -28.43 -12.69
CA GLN A 219 -26.17 -27.54 -12.41
C GLN A 219 -24.86 -28.02 -13.04
N SER A 220 -24.65 -29.34 -13.15
CA SER A 220 -23.46 -29.92 -13.79
C SER A 220 -23.37 -29.67 -15.30
N THR A 221 -24.50 -29.33 -15.95
CA THR A 221 -24.52 -28.99 -17.38
C THR A 221 -24.05 -27.57 -17.68
N LEU A 222 -23.96 -26.71 -16.66
CA LEU A 222 -23.58 -25.31 -16.84
C LEU A 222 -22.09 -25.20 -17.24
N PRO A 223 -21.75 -24.37 -18.25
CA PRO A 223 -20.36 -24.06 -18.60
C PRO A 223 -19.59 -23.52 -17.39
N PRO A 224 -18.27 -23.76 -17.27
CA PRO A 224 -17.49 -23.26 -16.14
C PRO A 224 -17.50 -21.72 -16.09
N HIS A 225 -17.49 -21.16 -14.87
CA HIS A 225 -17.22 -19.73 -14.66
C HIS A 225 -15.77 -19.41 -15.04
N ARG A 226 -15.50 -18.12 -15.29
CA ARG A 226 -14.12 -17.67 -15.39
C ARG A 226 -13.45 -17.77 -14.03
N ASP A 227 -12.22 -18.29 -14.01
CA ASP A 227 -11.39 -18.29 -12.81
C ASP A 227 -10.80 -16.90 -12.55
N TRP A 228 -11.59 -16.05 -11.88
CA TRP A 228 -11.15 -14.73 -11.42
C TRP A 228 -10.08 -14.79 -10.33
N ALA A 229 -9.99 -15.90 -9.59
CA ALA A 229 -9.00 -16.08 -8.54
C ALA A 229 -7.60 -16.26 -9.12
N ALA A 230 -7.48 -16.93 -10.28
CA ALA A 230 -6.21 -17.05 -11.00
C ALA A 230 -5.62 -15.70 -11.47
N CYS A 231 -6.45 -14.66 -11.64
CA CYS A 231 -5.99 -13.31 -12.00
C CYS A 231 -5.38 -12.55 -10.82
N ILE A 232 -5.34 -13.12 -9.60
CA ILE A 232 -4.90 -12.45 -8.38
C ILE A 232 -3.52 -12.95 -7.98
N ARG A 233 -2.61 -11.99 -7.81
CA ARG A 233 -1.24 -12.18 -7.38
C ARG A 233 -1.10 -11.80 -5.91
N ILE A 234 -0.33 -12.60 -5.18
CA ILE A 234 -0.12 -12.42 -3.74
C ILE A 234 1.38 -12.41 -3.47
N GLY A 235 1.85 -11.44 -2.70
CA GLY A 235 3.27 -11.33 -2.41
C GLY A 235 3.67 -10.07 -1.68
N VAL A 236 4.97 -9.93 -1.46
CA VAL A 236 5.57 -8.79 -0.76
C VAL A 236 6.54 -8.06 -1.68
N HIS A 237 6.78 -6.79 -1.40
CA HIS A 237 7.90 -6.09 -2.01
C HIS A 237 9.21 -6.45 -1.29
N SER A 238 10.25 -6.74 -2.07
CA SER A 238 11.61 -6.99 -1.56
C SER A 238 12.21 -5.82 -0.80
N ARG A 239 11.72 -4.59 -1.04
CA ARG A 239 12.02 -3.38 -0.26
C ARG A 239 10.70 -2.61 -0.06
N PRO A 240 10.02 -2.73 1.08
CA PRO A 240 8.70 -2.12 1.26
C PRO A 240 8.75 -0.59 1.35
N SER A 241 7.75 0.08 0.78
CA SER A 241 7.63 1.55 0.84
C SER A 241 7.04 2.06 2.16
N MET A 242 6.21 1.23 2.81
CA MET A 242 5.65 1.49 4.14
C MET A 242 6.41 0.68 5.19
N SER A 243 6.52 1.22 6.41
CA SER A 243 7.31 0.61 7.48
C SER A 243 6.60 -0.58 8.13
N ASN A 244 5.26 -0.58 8.15
CA ASN A 244 4.51 -1.71 8.69
C ASN A 244 4.51 -2.88 7.70
N LEU A 245 4.73 -4.10 8.18
CA LEU A 245 4.65 -5.34 7.42
C LEU A 245 3.28 -5.46 6.72
N HIS A 246 3.31 -5.66 5.40
CA HIS A 246 2.12 -5.81 4.58
C HIS A 246 2.37 -6.80 3.45
N VAL A 247 1.35 -7.62 3.17
CA VAL A 247 1.31 -8.51 2.00
C VAL A 247 0.30 -7.95 1.01
N HIS A 248 0.72 -7.78 -0.25
CA HIS A 248 -0.12 -7.34 -1.34
C HIS A 248 -0.97 -8.49 -1.86
N VAL A 249 -2.26 -8.23 -2.07
CA VAL A 249 -3.17 -9.08 -2.86
C VAL A 249 -3.72 -8.19 -3.98
N ILE A 250 -3.31 -8.44 -5.22
CA ILE A 250 -3.52 -7.50 -6.33
C ILE A 250 -3.90 -8.25 -7.61
N SER A 251 -4.81 -7.70 -8.41
CA SER A 251 -5.10 -8.23 -9.74
C SER A 251 -3.98 -7.92 -10.75
N GLU A 252 -3.81 -8.80 -11.73
CA GLU A 252 -2.74 -8.71 -12.73
C GLU A 252 -2.89 -7.57 -13.76
N ASP A 253 -4.08 -6.95 -13.87
CA ASP A 253 -4.40 -6.00 -14.95
C ASP A 253 -3.54 -4.73 -14.96
N MET A 254 -3.03 -4.32 -13.78
CA MET A 254 -2.27 -3.08 -13.59
C MET A 254 -2.99 -1.84 -14.14
N HIS A 255 -4.33 -1.85 -14.17
CA HIS A 255 -5.13 -0.74 -14.67
C HIS A 255 -5.66 0.09 -13.49
N SER A 256 -5.05 1.26 -13.27
CA SER A 256 -5.46 2.19 -12.22
C SER A 256 -4.96 3.62 -12.50
N GLU A 257 -5.75 4.62 -12.10
CA GLU A 257 -5.35 6.02 -12.11
C GLU A 257 -4.17 6.33 -11.16
N ARG A 258 -3.93 5.48 -10.17
CA ARG A 258 -2.81 5.61 -9.20
C ARG A 258 -1.52 4.95 -9.68
N LEU A 259 -1.56 4.21 -10.79
CA LEU A 259 -0.38 3.77 -11.49
C LEU A 259 0.20 4.94 -12.31
N LYS A 260 1.06 5.75 -11.68
CA LYS A 260 1.54 7.03 -12.22
C LYS A 260 3.01 7.05 -12.63
N LYS A 261 3.81 6.13 -12.11
CA LYS A 261 5.26 6.14 -12.26
C LYS A 261 5.77 4.77 -12.70
N LYS A 262 6.93 4.77 -13.36
CA LYS A 262 7.69 3.57 -13.72
C LYS A 262 7.90 2.63 -12.52
N ASN A 263 8.33 3.18 -11.39
CA ASN A 263 8.57 2.40 -10.18
C ASN A 263 7.30 1.70 -9.68
N HIS A 264 6.12 2.34 -9.81
CA HIS A 264 4.85 1.71 -9.41
C HIS A 264 4.53 0.50 -10.29
N PHE A 265 4.89 0.52 -11.58
CA PHE A 265 4.65 -0.62 -12.46
C PHE A 265 5.68 -1.73 -12.21
N ASN A 266 6.96 -1.37 -12.18
CA ASN A 266 8.06 -2.32 -12.01
C ASN A 266 8.07 -2.96 -10.63
N SER A 267 7.57 -2.30 -9.57
CA SER A 267 7.51 -2.90 -8.24
C SER A 267 6.65 -4.17 -8.21
N PHE A 268 5.63 -4.26 -9.07
CA PHE A 268 4.77 -5.44 -9.19
C PHE A 268 5.11 -6.34 -10.39
N ASN A 269 5.77 -5.84 -11.44
CA ASN A 269 6.01 -6.59 -12.69
C ASN A 269 7.47 -6.97 -12.91
N SER A 270 8.21 -7.13 -11.82
CA SER A 270 9.60 -7.56 -11.83
C SER A 270 9.90 -8.45 -10.62
N ARG A 271 11.15 -8.93 -10.52
CA ARG A 271 11.65 -9.66 -9.34
C ARG A 271 11.57 -8.87 -8.02
N PHE A 272 11.26 -7.58 -8.09
CA PHE A 272 11.01 -6.76 -6.89
C PHE A 272 9.79 -7.22 -6.10
N PHE A 273 8.78 -7.77 -6.79
CA PHE A 273 7.63 -8.44 -6.19
C PHE A 273 8.01 -9.90 -5.92
N VAL A 274 7.94 -10.32 -4.67
CA VAL A 274 8.21 -11.69 -4.25
C VAL A 274 6.88 -12.38 -3.99
N PRO A 275 6.46 -13.33 -4.84
CA PRO A 275 5.24 -14.10 -4.61
C PRO A 275 5.28 -14.82 -3.26
N LEU A 276 4.12 -14.90 -2.59
CA LEU A 276 4.01 -15.55 -1.29
C LEU A 276 4.38 -17.05 -1.37
N ASP A 277 4.01 -17.70 -2.48
CA ASP A 277 4.26 -19.13 -2.73
C ASP A 277 5.74 -19.46 -3.03
N GLU A 278 6.62 -18.46 -3.19
CA GLU A 278 8.07 -18.69 -3.37
C GLU A 278 8.81 -18.82 -2.03
N PHE A 279 8.17 -18.50 -0.90
CA PHE A 279 8.80 -18.58 0.41
C PHE A 279 8.85 -20.02 0.94
N PRO A 280 9.93 -20.40 1.66
CA PRO A 280 11.13 -19.62 1.93
C PRO A 280 12.08 -19.52 0.72
N LEU A 281 12.71 -18.36 0.54
CA LEU A 281 13.73 -18.14 -0.49
C LEU A 281 15.06 -18.83 -0.14
N ALA A 282 15.88 -19.09 -1.16
CA ALA A 282 17.25 -19.56 -0.98
C ALA A 282 18.13 -18.49 -0.31
N GLU A 283 19.14 -18.91 0.47
CA GLU A 283 20.00 -18.02 1.26
C GLU A 283 20.77 -16.99 0.42
N ASP A 284 21.07 -17.30 -0.85
CA ASP A 284 21.79 -16.44 -1.79
C ASP A 284 20.86 -15.59 -2.69
N ASP A 285 19.54 -15.58 -2.41
CA ASP A 285 18.60 -14.84 -3.22
C ASP A 285 18.78 -13.31 -3.05
N PRO A 286 19.01 -12.55 -4.15
CA PRO A 286 19.29 -11.11 -4.08
C PRO A 286 18.09 -10.26 -3.59
N ARG A 287 16.92 -10.87 -3.43
CA ARG A 287 15.70 -10.23 -2.88
C ARG A 287 15.72 -10.18 -1.35
N ILE A 288 16.58 -10.96 -0.69
CA ILE A 288 16.81 -10.90 0.74
C ILE A 288 17.60 -9.60 1.05
N PRO A 289 17.25 -8.86 2.12
CA PRO A 289 18.08 -7.76 2.60
C PRO A 289 19.53 -8.22 2.80
N ASP A 290 20.47 -7.33 2.54
CA ASP A 290 21.92 -7.56 2.65
C ASP A 290 22.57 -8.54 1.66
N VAL A 291 21.81 -9.41 0.99
CA VAL A 291 22.34 -10.31 -0.05
C VAL A 291 22.53 -9.59 -1.39
N GLY A 292 21.54 -8.77 -1.80
CA GLY A 292 21.56 -8.13 -3.12
C GLY A 292 20.86 -6.76 -3.16
N SER A 293 21.18 -5.99 -4.20
CA SER A 293 20.50 -4.71 -4.50
C SER A 293 19.43 -4.89 -5.57
N MET A 294 18.17 -4.66 -5.19
CA MET A 294 17.04 -4.67 -6.12
C MET A 294 16.74 -3.29 -6.73
N SER A 295 17.54 -2.28 -6.41
CA SER A 295 17.34 -0.90 -6.89
C SER A 295 17.38 -0.75 -8.41
N SER A 296 18.22 -1.54 -9.08
CA SER A 296 18.32 -1.61 -10.54
C SER A 296 17.05 -2.17 -11.18
N THR A 297 16.31 -3.03 -10.47
CA THR A 297 15.11 -3.68 -10.98
C THR A 297 13.99 -2.66 -11.18
N LEU A 298 13.80 -1.73 -10.24
CA LEU A 298 12.81 -0.65 -10.39
C LEU A 298 13.17 0.31 -11.54
N LYS A 299 14.47 0.53 -11.75
CA LYS A 299 14.99 1.36 -12.86
C LYS A 299 15.09 0.62 -14.20
N GLY A 300 14.85 -0.69 -14.23
CA GLY A 300 14.90 -1.53 -15.42
C GLY A 300 13.75 -1.26 -16.39
N ASP A 301 13.80 -1.84 -17.58
CA ASP A 301 12.79 -1.64 -18.61
C ASP A 301 11.39 -2.08 -18.15
N MET A 302 10.35 -1.37 -18.60
CA MET A 302 8.97 -1.76 -18.35
C MET A 302 8.51 -2.77 -19.39
N VAL A 303 8.24 -3.99 -18.94
CA VAL A 303 7.79 -5.10 -19.78
C VAL A 303 6.34 -5.43 -19.44
N CYS A 304 5.47 -5.48 -20.44
CA CYS A 304 4.05 -5.78 -20.25
C CYS A 304 3.87 -7.16 -19.57
N TRP A 305 3.00 -7.20 -18.57
CA TRP A 305 2.71 -8.41 -17.80
C TRP A 305 2.09 -9.52 -18.66
N ARG A 306 1.31 -9.15 -19.68
CA ARG A 306 0.58 -10.07 -20.56
C ARG A 306 1.37 -10.45 -21.81
N CYS A 307 1.59 -9.50 -22.73
CA CYS A 307 2.22 -9.79 -24.03
C CYS A 307 3.75 -9.77 -24.03
N LYS A 308 4.38 -9.42 -22.90
CA LYS A 308 5.85 -9.31 -22.74
C LYS A 308 6.54 -8.29 -23.66
N ARG A 309 5.79 -7.38 -24.29
CA ARG A 309 6.37 -6.25 -25.04
C ARG A 309 7.13 -5.32 -24.09
N ASN A 310 8.32 -4.90 -24.51
CA ASN A 310 9.18 -3.96 -23.78
C ASN A 310 8.91 -2.51 -24.22
N PHE A 311 8.73 -1.61 -23.25
CA PHE A 311 8.47 -0.17 -23.42
C PHE A 311 9.64 0.72 -22.94
N GLY A 312 10.73 0.14 -22.44
CA GLY A 312 11.90 0.87 -21.94
C GLY A 312 11.50 1.88 -20.85
N ASN A 313 11.75 3.17 -21.12
CA ASN A 313 11.40 4.30 -20.25
C ASN A 313 10.10 5.02 -20.66
N LYS A 314 9.35 4.51 -21.64
CA LYS A 314 8.21 5.20 -22.22
C LYS A 314 6.90 4.89 -21.47
N PHE A 315 6.73 5.49 -20.29
CA PHE A 315 5.58 5.21 -19.42
C PHE A 315 4.23 5.54 -20.05
N LYS A 316 4.16 6.60 -20.88
CA LYS A 316 2.93 6.97 -21.59
C LYS A 316 2.48 5.88 -22.57
N GLU A 317 3.40 5.38 -23.41
CA GLU A 317 3.12 4.29 -24.36
C GLU A 317 2.71 3.01 -23.61
N LEU A 318 3.33 2.73 -22.45
CA LEU A 318 2.92 1.61 -21.60
C LEU A 318 1.48 1.79 -21.09
N LYS A 319 1.11 2.96 -20.57
CA LYS A 319 -0.26 3.19 -20.08
C LYS A 319 -1.31 3.00 -21.16
N GLU A 320 -1.06 3.54 -22.36
CA GLU A 320 -1.95 3.37 -23.51
C GLU A 320 -2.07 1.88 -23.89
N HIS A 321 -0.97 1.13 -23.81
CA HIS A 321 -0.99 -0.30 -24.04
C HIS A 321 -1.72 -1.09 -22.94
N LEU A 322 -1.55 -0.73 -21.67
CA LEU A 322 -2.25 -1.37 -20.54
C LEU A 322 -3.76 -1.18 -20.64
N GLU A 323 -4.24 -0.06 -21.18
CA GLU A 323 -5.67 0.13 -21.48
C GLU A 323 -6.17 -0.91 -22.48
N VAL A 324 -5.44 -1.13 -23.57
CA VAL A 324 -5.80 -2.13 -24.59
C VAL A 324 -5.80 -3.54 -23.99
N GLU A 325 -4.76 -3.88 -23.21
CA GLU A 325 -4.66 -5.17 -22.53
C GLU A 325 -5.80 -5.37 -21.53
N TYR A 326 -6.15 -4.34 -20.76
CA TYR A 326 -7.27 -4.37 -19.80
C TYR A 326 -8.62 -4.59 -20.49
N GLN A 327 -8.89 -3.87 -21.60
CA GLN A 327 -10.13 -4.05 -22.36
C GLN A 327 -10.26 -5.48 -22.93
N ALA A 328 -9.15 -6.05 -23.41
CA ALA A 328 -9.13 -7.44 -23.86
C ALA A 328 -9.22 -8.44 -22.69
N TRP A 329 -8.57 -8.16 -21.57
CA TRP A 329 -8.56 -9.02 -20.38
C TRP A 329 -9.92 -9.13 -19.72
N ARG A 330 -10.67 -8.03 -19.59
CA ARG A 330 -12.01 -8.05 -18.98
C ARG A 330 -13.07 -8.77 -19.83
N GLN A 331 -12.78 -9.00 -21.12
CA GLN A 331 -13.69 -9.65 -22.06
C GLN A 331 -13.54 -11.17 -22.13
N ILE A 332 -12.45 -11.73 -21.62
CA ILE A 332 -12.29 -13.19 -21.44
C ILE A 332 -13.43 -13.69 -20.56
#